data_AF-W8BHX2-F1
#
_entry.id   AF-W8BHX2-F1
#
_cell.length_a   1.000
_cell.length_b   1.000
_cell.length_c   1.000
_cell.angle_alpha   90.00
_cell.angle_beta   90.00
_cell.angle_gamma   90.00
#
_symmetry.space_group_name_H-M   'P 1'
#
loop_
_entity.id
_entity.type
_entity.pdbx_description
1 polymer ?
#
loop_
_entity_poly.entity_id
_entity_poly.type
_entity_poly.pdbx_seq_one_letter_code
_entity_poly.pdbx_strand_id
1 'polypeptide(L)'
;TTTTTAIVATDELLTRTARSLDSLSEVLTPGVCLKGCAIAFYSFTIASMIVNWFGSSGRIGNLLVNYRAVSAKDKSFAQGLSLMMVSLFALIPGPIIFGRIIDSTCLVWTETCNGRGNCQLYDQTKFRYYVNILALSLTSIGVVFDILVWYHGRHLDLYGDKETQQLEERRRKDKPITPLLAHNS
;
A
#
# COMPACT_ATOMS: atom_id res chain seq x y z
N THR A 1 -6.89 -64.17 39.35
CA THR A 1 -6.55 -62.72 39.41
C THR A 1 -6.48 -62.07 38.03
N THR A 2 -7.10 -62.67 37.00
CA THR A 2 -6.86 -62.30 35.59
C THR A 2 -8.07 -61.65 34.91
N THR A 3 -9.23 -61.63 35.59
CA THR A 3 -10.51 -61.19 35.00
C THR A 3 -10.80 -59.70 35.22
N THR A 4 -10.17 -59.07 36.22
CA THR A 4 -10.45 -57.66 36.58
C THR A 4 -9.68 -56.66 35.72
N THR A 5 -8.52 -57.03 35.17
CA THR A 5 -7.68 -56.14 34.33
C THR A 5 -8.24 -55.95 32.91
N ALA A 6 -8.95 -56.95 32.37
CA ALA A 6 -9.57 -56.87 31.05
C ALA A 6 -10.72 -55.85 31.01
N ILE A 7 -11.51 -55.76 32.08
CA ILE A 7 -12.68 -54.88 32.18
C ILE A 7 -12.25 -53.40 32.26
N VAL A 8 -11.17 -53.10 33.00
CA VAL A 8 -10.60 -51.75 33.10
C VAL A 8 -9.99 -51.29 31.77
N ALA A 9 -9.33 -52.20 31.03
CA ALA A 9 -8.76 -51.90 29.72
C ALA A 9 -9.85 -51.63 28.66
N THR A 10 -10.98 -52.34 28.72
CA THR A 10 -12.11 -52.10 27.83
C THR A 10 -12.79 -50.75 28.09
N ASP A 11 -12.89 -50.32 29.35
CA ASP A 11 -13.55 -49.07 29.72
C ASP A 11 -12.70 -47.82 29.36
N GLU A 12 -11.38 -47.90 29.56
CA GLU A 12 -10.40 -46.89 29.10
C GLU A 12 -10.39 -46.75 27.57
N LEU A 13 -10.46 -47.88 26.84
CA LEU A 13 -10.51 -47.88 25.38
C LEU A 13 -11.80 -47.22 24.88
N LEU A 14 -12.95 -47.57 25.47
CA LEU A 14 -14.27 -47.05 25.11
C LEU A 14 -14.41 -45.56 25.44
N THR A 15 -13.78 -45.10 26.53
CA THR A 15 -13.72 -43.67 26.89
C THR A 15 -12.79 -42.88 25.95
N ARG A 16 -11.69 -43.48 25.49
CA ARG A 16 -10.82 -42.89 24.45
C ARG A 16 -11.50 -42.85 23.08
N THR A 17 -12.23 -43.89 22.68
CA THR A 17 -13.02 -43.85 21.43
C THR A 17 -14.16 -42.86 21.54
N ALA A 18 -14.83 -42.72 22.68
CA ALA A 18 -15.88 -41.72 22.90
C ALA A 18 -15.36 -40.28 22.79
N ARG A 19 -14.20 -39.95 23.41
CA ARG A 19 -13.54 -38.64 23.21
C ARG A 19 -13.09 -38.43 21.77
N SER A 20 -12.65 -39.49 21.09
CA SER A 20 -12.27 -39.41 19.67
C SER A 20 -13.48 -39.22 18.74
N LEU A 21 -14.65 -39.80 19.08
CA LEU A 21 -15.90 -39.60 18.34
C LEU A 21 -16.50 -38.21 18.57
N ASP A 22 -16.36 -37.65 19.78
CA ASP A 22 -16.73 -36.26 20.07
C ASP A 22 -15.85 -35.29 19.26
N SER A 23 -14.56 -35.62 19.06
CA SER A 23 -13.68 -34.90 18.13
C SER A 23 -13.91 -35.20 16.64
N LEU A 24 -14.60 -36.30 16.31
CA LEU A 24 -14.99 -36.66 14.92
C LEU A 24 -16.34 -36.06 14.52
N SER A 25 -17.09 -35.49 15.46
CA SER A 25 -18.34 -34.77 15.20
C SER A 25 -18.11 -33.31 14.76
N GLU A 26 -16.86 -32.84 14.76
CA GLU A 26 -16.47 -31.72 13.93
C GLU A 26 -16.29 -32.24 12.50
N VAL A 27 -17.38 -32.23 11.72
CA VAL A 27 -17.36 -32.58 10.30
C VAL A 27 -16.37 -31.67 9.61
N LEU A 28 -15.15 -32.17 9.41
CA LEU A 28 -14.10 -31.48 8.67
C LEU A 28 -14.53 -31.48 7.21
N THR A 29 -15.27 -30.46 6.81
CA THR A 29 -15.64 -30.26 5.42
C THR A 29 -14.38 -29.86 4.66
N PRO A 30 -14.01 -30.57 3.57
CA PRO A 30 -12.99 -30.07 2.68
C PRO A 30 -13.48 -28.75 2.10
N GLY A 31 -12.84 -27.66 2.50
CA GLY A 31 -13.29 -26.31 2.18
C GLY A 31 -12.36 -25.26 2.79
N VAL A 32 -12.47 -24.02 2.32
CA VAL A 32 -11.70 -22.91 2.86
C VAL A 32 -12.23 -22.50 4.23
N CYS A 33 -11.33 -22.35 5.22
CA CYS A 33 -11.72 -21.87 6.55
C CYS A 33 -12.00 -20.36 6.49
N LEU A 34 -13.27 -19.96 6.59
CA LEU A 34 -13.73 -18.57 6.48
C LEU A 34 -13.77 -17.80 7.81
N LYS A 35 -13.16 -18.32 8.90
CA LYS A 35 -13.18 -17.66 10.21
C LYS A 35 -12.55 -16.26 10.11
N GLY A 36 -13.35 -15.22 10.37
CA GLY A 36 -12.90 -13.83 10.38
C GLY A 36 -12.64 -13.19 9.00
N CYS A 37 -13.09 -13.81 7.91
CA CYS A 37 -12.78 -13.35 6.55
C CYS A 37 -13.28 -11.92 6.26
N ALA A 38 -14.46 -11.55 6.78
CA ALA A 38 -15.04 -10.22 6.59
C ALA A 38 -14.21 -9.11 7.27
N ILE A 39 -13.89 -9.26 8.56
CA ILE A 39 -13.12 -8.24 9.31
C ILE A 39 -11.75 -8.03 8.67
N ALA A 40 -11.07 -9.13 8.36
CA ALA A 40 -9.79 -9.06 7.71
C ALA A 40 -9.94 -8.37 6.34
N PHE A 41 -10.89 -8.77 5.50
CA PHE A 41 -11.19 -8.14 4.20
C PHE A 41 -11.43 -6.63 4.32
N TYR A 42 -12.32 -6.19 5.21
CA TYR A 42 -12.58 -4.77 5.41
C TYR A 42 -11.34 -4.01 5.90
N SER A 43 -10.56 -4.57 6.83
CA SER A 43 -9.32 -3.93 7.31
C SER A 43 -8.31 -3.69 6.19
N PHE A 44 -8.14 -4.68 5.30
CA PHE A 44 -7.24 -4.58 4.15
C PHE A 44 -7.72 -3.54 3.13
N THR A 45 -9.01 -3.56 2.82
CA THR A 45 -9.61 -2.64 1.86
C THR A 45 -9.47 -1.20 2.35
N ILE A 46 -9.83 -0.92 3.61
CA ILE A 46 -9.73 0.43 4.18
C ILE A 46 -8.28 0.91 4.19
N ALA A 47 -7.34 0.08 4.66
CA ALA A 47 -5.92 0.42 4.68
C ALA A 47 -5.39 0.73 3.26
N SER A 48 -5.76 -0.10 2.29
CA SER A 48 -5.38 0.09 0.88
C SER A 48 -5.99 1.36 0.30
N MET A 49 -7.23 1.71 0.63
CA MET A 49 -7.86 2.95 0.17
C MET A 49 -7.09 4.17 0.68
N ILE A 50 -6.75 4.18 1.97
CA ILE A 50 -5.98 5.28 2.58
C ILE A 50 -4.62 5.42 1.89
N VAL A 51 -3.88 4.32 1.77
CA VAL A 51 -2.56 4.30 1.11
C VAL A 51 -2.63 4.77 -0.34
N ASN A 52 -3.61 4.30 -1.12
CA ASN A 52 -3.77 4.71 -2.52
C ASN A 52 -4.22 6.16 -2.68
N TRP A 53 -5.00 6.69 -1.73
CA TRP A 53 -5.42 8.09 -1.72
C TRP A 53 -4.22 9.03 -1.57
N PHE A 54 -3.39 8.79 -0.55
CA PHE A 54 -2.14 9.53 -0.34
C PHE A 54 -1.16 9.32 -1.49
N GLY A 55 -1.02 8.08 -1.96
CA GLY A 55 -0.14 7.75 -3.08
C GLY A 55 -0.54 8.46 -4.39
N SER A 56 -1.83 8.56 -4.70
CA SER A 56 -2.30 9.19 -5.94
C SER A 56 -2.19 10.70 -5.88
N SER A 57 -2.58 11.31 -4.76
CA SER A 57 -2.48 12.76 -4.55
C SER A 57 -1.03 13.26 -4.61
N GLY A 58 -0.11 12.58 -3.92
CA GLY A 58 1.33 12.90 -3.95
C GLY A 58 1.93 12.77 -5.35
N ARG A 59 1.61 11.70 -6.09
CA ARG A 59 2.09 11.50 -7.48
C ARG A 59 1.69 12.63 -8.41
N ILE A 60 0.43 13.07 -8.35
CA ILE A 60 -0.08 14.16 -9.19
C ILE A 60 0.61 15.47 -8.81
N GLY A 61 0.73 15.78 -7.52
CA GLY A 61 1.41 16.98 -7.04
C GLY A 61 2.87 17.04 -7.49
N ASN A 62 3.62 15.95 -7.27
CA ASN A 62 5.03 15.85 -7.65
C ASN A 62 5.24 15.98 -9.16
N LEU A 63 4.35 15.39 -9.97
CA LEU A 63 4.37 15.53 -11.42
C LEU A 63 4.17 17.01 -11.83
N LEU A 64 3.16 17.67 -11.28
CA LEU A 64 2.85 19.06 -11.61
C LEU A 64 3.98 20.02 -11.22
N VAL A 65 4.58 19.83 -10.04
CA VAL A 65 5.73 20.63 -9.58
C VAL A 65 6.92 20.42 -10.51
N ASN A 66 7.24 19.18 -10.88
CA ASN A 66 8.33 18.88 -11.80
C ASN A 66 8.10 19.51 -13.20
N TYR A 67 6.88 19.40 -13.73
CA TYR A 67 6.52 19.99 -15.03
C TYR A 67 6.60 21.53 -15.06
N ARG A 68 6.38 22.19 -13.92
CA ARG A 68 6.53 23.66 -13.79
C ARG A 68 7.97 24.09 -13.56
N ALA A 69 8.80 23.23 -12.96
CA ALA A 69 10.21 23.51 -12.74
C ALA A 69 11.08 23.34 -13.99
N VAL A 70 10.62 22.58 -14.99
CA VAL A 70 11.41 22.23 -16.19
C VAL A 70 10.92 22.99 -17.44
N SER A 71 11.87 23.49 -18.24
CA SER A 71 11.62 24.14 -19.54
C SER A 71 10.88 23.21 -20.51
N ALA A 72 10.01 23.76 -21.36
CA ALA A 72 9.16 22.99 -22.27
C ALA A 72 9.91 22.03 -23.20
N LYS A 73 11.17 22.34 -23.54
CA LYS A 73 12.01 21.53 -24.43
C LYS A 73 12.54 20.26 -23.76
N ASP A 74 12.71 20.26 -22.43
CA ASP A 74 13.40 19.20 -21.70
C ASP A 74 12.45 18.32 -20.86
N LYS A 75 11.13 18.57 -20.91
CA LYS A 75 10.11 17.86 -20.12
C LYS A 75 10.14 16.34 -20.34
N SER A 76 10.21 15.91 -21.60
CA SER A 76 10.23 14.48 -21.93
C SER A 76 11.49 13.79 -21.44
N PHE A 77 12.63 14.48 -21.48
CA PHE A 77 13.90 13.95 -20.97
C PHE A 77 13.88 13.82 -19.44
N ALA A 78 13.41 14.85 -18.73
CA ALA A 78 13.29 14.82 -17.27
C ALA A 78 12.34 13.73 -16.77
N GLN A 79 11.20 13.54 -17.45
CA GLN A 79 10.25 12.48 -17.12
C GLN A 79 10.83 11.09 -17.40
N GLY A 80 11.58 10.93 -18.50
CA GLY A 80 12.29 9.69 -18.82
C GLY A 80 13.32 9.33 -17.75
N LEU A 81 14.12 10.30 -17.30
CA LEU A 81 15.10 10.10 -16.22
C LEU A 81 14.42 9.75 -14.89
N SER A 82 13.32 10.42 -14.57
CA SER A 82 12.54 10.13 -13.36
C SER A 82 12.01 8.69 -13.38
N LEU A 83 11.48 8.24 -14.52
CA LEU A 83 11.01 6.87 -14.68
C LEU A 83 12.14 5.84 -14.64
N MET A 84 13.31 6.17 -15.18
CA MET A 84 14.51 5.32 -15.08
C MET A 84 14.90 5.12 -13.60
N MET A 85 14.91 6.19 -12.81
CA MET A 85 15.22 6.11 -11.37
C MET A 85 14.16 5.29 -10.61
N VAL A 86 12.88 5.52 -10.87
CA VAL A 86 11.79 4.70 -10.30
C VAL A 86 11.95 3.24 -10.69
N SER A 87 12.34 2.95 -11.93
CA SER A 87 12.53 1.57 -12.38
C SER A 87 13.66 0.89 -11.60
N LEU A 88 14.80 1.56 -11.47
CA LEU A 88 15.97 1.03 -10.77
C LEU A 88 15.70 0.82 -9.27
N PHE A 89 15.03 1.76 -8.61
CA PHE A 89 14.88 1.77 -7.15
C PHE A 89 13.54 1.26 -6.63
N ALA A 90 12.51 1.13 -7.47
CA ALA A 90 11.20 0.62 -7.05
C ALA A 90 10.81 -0.66 -7.80
N LEU A 91 10.92 -0.70 -9.13
CA LEU A 91 10.48 -1.88 -9.90
C LEU A 91 11.42 -3.08 -9.75
N ILE A 92 12.72 -2.90 -9.57
CA ILE A 92 13.66 -4.01 -9.34
C ILE A 92 13.53 -4.57 -7.91
N PRO A 93 13.63 -3.75 -6.84
CA PRO A 93 13.52 -4.29 -5.48
C PRO A 93 12.10 -4.71 -5.10
N GLY A 94 11.06 -4.16 -5.74
CA GLY A 94 9.66 -4.53 -5.47
C GLY A 94 9.43 -6.03 -5.53
N PRO A 95 9.58 -6.68 -6.70
CA PRO A 95 9.41 -8.13 -6.86
C PRO A 95 10.32 -8.96 -5.95
N ILE A 96 11.55 -8.48 -5.67
CA ILE A 96 12.49 -9.17 -4.77
C ILE A 96 11.94 -9.20 -3.34
N ILE A 97 11.48 -8.06 -2.84
CA ILE A 97 10.90 -7.94 -1.49
C ILE A 97 9.61 -8.76 -1.41
N PHE A 98 8.72 -8.64 -2.41
CA PHE A 98 7.49 -9.44 -2.45
C PHE A 98 7.78 -10.94 -2.51
N GLY A 99 8.78 -11.38 -3.27
CA GLY A 99 9.23 -12.78 -3.30
C GLY A 99 9.68 -13.25 -1.91
N ARG A 100 10.49 -12.45 -1.21
CA ARG A 100 10.90 -12.76 0.17
C ARG A 100 9.74 -12.83 1.16
N ILE A 101 8.75 -11.94 1.03
CA ILE A 101 7.55 -11.96 1.87
C ILE A 101 6.79 -13.28 1.63
N ILE A 102 6.56 -13.65 0.36
CA ILE A 102 5.88 -14.89 -0.01
C ILE A 102 6.62 -16.09 0.61
N ASP A 103 7.93 -16.19 0.42
CA ASP A 103 8.76 -17.27 0.97
C ASP A 103 8.69 -17.34 2.51
N SER A 104 8.70 -16.17 3.19
CA SER A 104 8.65 -16.10 4.66
C SER A 104 7.31 -16.53 5.26
N THR A 105 6.23 -16.44 4.47
CA THR A 105 4.88 -16.81 4.89
C THR A 105 4.52 -18.24 4.52
N CYS A 106 5.45 -18.97 3.90
CA CYS A 106 5.22 -20.36 3.53
C CYS A 106 5.11 -21.26 4.76
N LEU A 107 4.01 -22.03 4.83
CA LEU A 107 3.78 -23.04 5.87
C LEU A 107 4.19 -24.43 5.38
N VAL A 108 3.92 -24.76 4.11
CA VAL A 108 4.19 -26.08 3.52
C VAL A 108 4.94 -25.93 2.21
N TRP A 109 6.21 -26.37 2.24
CA TRP A 109 7.06 -26.49 1.06
C TRP A 109 6.83 -27.83 0.35
N THR A 110 6.78 -27.82 -0.98
CA THR A 110 6.83 -29.06 -1.75
C THR A 110 8.28 -29.54 -1.78
N GLU A 111 8.58 -30.69 -1.20
CA GLU A 111 9.89 -31.33 -1.36
C GLU A 111 9.85 -32.21 -2.61
N THR A 112 10.74 -31.95 -3.56
CA THR A 112 10.94 -32.79 -4.75
C THR A 112 12.21 -33.60 -4.60
N CYS A 113 12.38 -34.69 -5.36
CA CYS A 113 13.61 -35.50 -5.32
C CYS A 113 14.91 -34.68 -5.59
N ASN A 114 14.78 -33.47 -6.15
CA ASN A 114 15.88 -32.57 -6.48
C ASN A 114 16.01 -31.36 -5.52
N GLY A 115 15.27 -31.34 -4.40
CA GLY A 115 15.30 -30.29 -3.38
C GLY A 115 13.95 -29.57 -3.15
N ARG A 116 14.01 -28.40 -2.50
CA ARG A 116 12.85 -27.55 -2.21
C ARG A 116 12.22 -26.99 -3.48
N GLY A 117 10.96 -27.33 -3.72
CA GLY A 117 10.11 -26.80 -4.80
C GLY A 117 9.26 -25.61 -4.35
N ASN A 118 8.11 -25.39 -5.01
CA ASN A 118 7.20 -24.29 -4.68
C ASN A 118 6.47 -24.50 -3.34
N CYS A 119 6.12 -23.39 -2.70
CA CYS A 119 5.25 -23.40 -1.55
C CYS A 119 3.78 -23.59 -1.96
N GLN A 120 3.10 -24.54 -1.31
CA GLN A 120 1.70 -24.90 -1.59
C GLN A 120 0.72 -24.13 -0.71
N LEU A 121 1.09 -23.90 0.55
CA LEU A 121 0.22 -23.28 1.54
C LEU A 121 0.93 -22.13 2.24
N TYR A 122 0.29 -20.96 2.19
CA TYR A 122 0.79 -19.71 2.78
C TYR A 122 -0.10 -19.26 3.94
N ASP A 123 0.52 -18.66 4.95
CA ASP A 123 -0.18 -17.97 6.03
C ASP A 123 -0.77 -16.65 5.53
N GLN A 124 -2.06 -16.65 5.21
CA GLN A 124 -2.77 -15.50 4.67
C GLN A 124 -2.79 -14.30 5.62
N THR A 125 -2.76 -14.51 6.94
CA THR A 125 -2.79 -13.42 7.92
C THR A 125 -1.46 -12.69 7.96
N LYS A 126 -0.35 -13.43 8.06
CA LYS A 126 0.99 -12.84 8.05
C LYS A 126 1.29 -12.16 6.72
N PHE A 127 0.91 -12.79 5.61
CA PHE A 127 1.09 -12.22 4.27
C PHE A 127 0.44 -10.84 4.16
N ARG A 128 -0.82 -10.72 4.58
CA ARG A 128 -1.53 -9.43 4.58
C ARG A 128 -0.84 -8.40 5.46
N TYR A 129 -0.46 -8.78 6.68
CA TYR A 129 0.18 -7.85 7.61
C TYR A 129 1.50 -7.30 7.04
N TYR A 130 2.36 -8.16 6.49
CA TYR A 130 3.62 -7.74 5.88
C TYR A 130 3.41 -6.81 4.68
N VAL A 131 2.50 -7.15 3.76
CA VAL A 131 2.22 -6.30 2.59
C VAL A 131 1.65 -4.94 3.01
N ASN A 132 0.75 -4.90 3.99
CA ASN A 132 0.15 -3.64 4.45
C ASN A 132 1.14 -2.77 5.21
N ILE A 133 1.98 -3.34 6.08
CA ILE A 133 3.03 -2.58 6.76
C ILE A 133 4.05 -2.05 5.76
N LEU A 134 4.48 -2.86 4.80
CA LEU A 134 5.41 -2.42 3.78
C LEU A 134 4.82 -1.24 3.00
N ALA A 135 3.57 -1.37 2.56
CA ALA A 135 2.88 -0.30 1.84
C ALA A 135 2.75 0.97 2.71
N LEU A 136 2.30 0.83 3.95
CA LEU A 136 2.16 1.96 4.88
C LEU A 136 3.49 2.63 5.19
N SER A 137 4.56 1.84 5.38
CA SER A 137 5.91 2.35 5.64
C SER A 137 6.43 3.15 4.46
N LEU A 138 6.35 2.58 3.24
CA LEU A 138 6.78 3.28 2.02
C LEU A 138 5.95 4.54 1.75
N THR A 139 4.64 4.47 1.96
CA THR A 139 3.76 5.63 1.80
C THR A 139 4.02 6.70 2.85
N SER A 140 4.24 6.34 4.12
CA SER A 140 4.56 7.31 5.16
C SER A 140 5.88 8.03 4.88
N ILE A 141 6.90 7.32 4.41
CA ILE A 141 8.16 7.91 3.96
C ILE A 141 7.90 8.88 2.80
N GLY A 142 7.11 8.49 1.80
CA GLY A 142 6.72 9.36 0.69
C GLY A 142 6.00 10.62 1.15
N VAL A 143 5.03 10.49 2.06
CA VAL A 143 4.29 11.63 2.64
C VAL A 143 5.22 12.57 3.41
N VAL A 144 6.21 12.05 4.13
CA VAL A 144 7.21 12.89 4.79
C VAL A 144 8.01 13.69 3.76
N PHE A 145 8.46 13.06 2.67
CA PHE A 145 9.14 13.79 1.59
C PHE A 145 8.23 14.83 0.93
N ASP A 146 6.96 14.52 0.68
CA ASP A 146 5.99 15.45 0.13
C ASP A 146 5.78 16.65 1.07
N ILE A 147 5.72 16.43 2.39
CA ILE A 147 5.64 17.49 3.41
C ILE A 147 6.92 18.35 3.40
N LEU A 148 8.09 17.73 3.27
CA LEU A 148 9.36 18.46 3.18
C LEU A 148 9.43 19.33 1.92
N VAL A 149 9.02 18.79 0.77
CA VAL A 149 8.92 19.53 -0.48
C VAL A 149 7.92 20.67 -0.35
N TRP A 150 6.77 20.44 0.29
CA TRP A 150 5.81 21.49 0.54
C TRP A 150 6.40 22.58 1.44
N TYR A 151 7.05 22.21 2.55
CA TYR A 151 7.66 23.15 3.49
C TYR A 151 8.74 24.02 2.83
N HIS A 152 9.64 23.40 2.04
CA HIS A 152 10.71 24.12 1.34
C HIS A 152 10.20 24.88 0.11
N GLY A 153 9.25 24.29 -0.61
CA GLY A 153 8.64 24.82 -1.82
C GLY A 153 7.75 26.05 -1.60
N ARG A 154 7.29 26.30 -0.36
CA ARG A 154 6.52 27.51 -0.01
C ARG A 154 7.28 28.82 -0.27
N HIS A 155 8.62 28.77 -0.34
CA HIS A 155 9.44 29.94 -0.65
C HIS A 155 9.69 30.12 -2.17
N LEU A 156 9.43 29.09 -2.98
CA LEU A 156 9.64 29.12 -4.43
C LEU A 156 8.36 29.56 -5.13
N ASP A 157 8.40 30.70 -5.81
CA ASP A 157 7.27 31.22 -6.58
C ASP A 157 7.14 30.46 -7.91
N LEU A 158 6.51 29.28 -7.85
CA LEU A 158 6.33 28.41 -9.00
C LEU A 158 5.16 28.82 -9.90
N TYR A 159 4.25 29.68 -9.41
CA TYR A 159 3.03 30.07 -10.11
C TYR A 159 3.13 31.48 -10.73
N GLY A 160 4.24 32.20 -10.50
CA GLY A 160 4.39 33.58 -10.97
C GLY A 160 3.35 34.50 -10.32
N ASP A 161 2.90 34.17 -9.09
CA ASP A 161 1.90 34.95 -8.39
C ASP A 161 2.43 36.38 -8.16
N LYS A 162 3.74 36.53 -7.93
CA LYS A 162 4.37 37.85 -7.82
C LYS A 162 4.39 38.60 -9.13
N GLU A 163 4.69 37.94 -10.26
CA GLU A 163 4.66 38.61 -11.58
C GLU A 163 3.23 39.04 -11.95
N THR A 164 2.24 38.20 -11.64
CA THR A 164 0.82 38.49 -11.89
C THR A 164 0.37 39.68 -11.04
N GLN A 165 0.70 39.70 -9.75
CA GLN A 165 0.42 40.82 -8.85
C GLN A 165 1.10 42.11 -9.34
N GLN A 166 2.37 42.04 -9.75
CA GLN A 166 3.09 43.21 -10.30
C GLN A 166 2.45 43.73 -11.60
N LEU A 167 1.97 42.84 -12.47
CA LEU A 167 1.25 43.21 -13.69
C LEU A 167 -0.10 43.87 -13.36
N GLU A 168 -0.84 43.36 -12.39
CA GLU A 168 -2.09 43.96 -11.92
C GLU A 168 -1.87 45.32 -11.26
N GLU A 169 -0.85 45.46 -10.42
CA GLU A 169 -0.44 46.74 -9.83
C GLU A 169 -0.04 47.76 -10.90
N ARG A 170 0.77 47.35 -11.90
CA ARG A 170 1.09 48.21 -13.05
C ARG A 170 -0.17 48.62 -13.82
N ARG A 171 -1.06 47.68 -14.15
CA ARG A 171 -2.35 47.98 -14.81
C ARG A 171 -3.24 48.91 -14.00
N ARG A 172 -3.25 48.77 -12.67
CA ARG A 172 -4.01 49.64 -11.75
C ARG A 172 -3.47 51.07 -11.79
N LYS A 173 -2.15 51.22 -11.85
CA LYS A 173 -1.46 52.52 -11.92
C LYS A 173 -1.65 53.21 -13.27
N ASP A 174 -1.73 52.44 -14.35
CA ASP A 174 -1.98 52.95 -15.71
C ASP A 174 -3.46 53.24 -15.98
N LYS A 175 -4.38 52.90 -15.07
CA LYS A 175 -5.80 53.22 -15.25
C LYS A 175 -6.01 54.73 -15.11
N PRO A 176 -6.47 55.44 -16.16
CA PRO A 176 -6.73 56.87 -16.06
C PRO A 176 -7.83 57.13 -15.03
N ILE A 177 -7.64 58.18 -14.21
CA ILE A 177 -8.63 58.68 -13.25
C ILE A 177 -9.74 59.39 -14.03
N THR A 178 -10.60 58.67 -14.75
CA THR A 178 -11.82 59.28 -15.30
C THR A 178 -12.88 58.22 -15.60
N PRO A 179 -13.92 58.17 -14.76
CA PRO A 179 -15.24 57.76 -15.22
C PRO A 179 -16.28 58.89 -15.23
N LEU A 180 -15.93 60.15 -14.90
CA LEU A 180 -16.94 61.20 -14.63
C LEU A 180 -17.13 62.30 -15.69
N LEU A 181 -16.46 62.26 -16.85
CA LEU A 181 -16.66 63.27 -17.90
C LEU A 181 -17.46 62.80 -19.14
N ALA A 182 -17.90 61.55 -19.20
CA ALA A 182 -18.67 61.02 -20.34
C ALA A 182 -20.20 61.18 -20.22
N HIS A 183 -20.71 61.69 -19.08
CA HIS A 183 -22.16 61.91 -18.89
C HIS A 183 -22.56 63.40 -19.01
N ASN A 184 -21.68 64.28 -19.48
CA ASN A 184 -22.01 65.72 -19.54
C ASN A 184 -21.53 66.44 -20.81
N SER A 185 -21.37 65.71 -21.94
CA SER A 185 -21.18 66.29 -23.27
C SER A 185 -22.32 65.89 -24.20
#